data_AF-A0A1H0FAJ5-F1
#
_entry.id   AF-A0A1H0FAJ5-F1
#
_cell.length_a   1.000
_cell.length_b   1.000
_cell.length_c   1.000
_cell.angle_alpha   90.00
_cell.angle_beta   90.00
_cell.angle_gamma   90.00
#
_symmetry.space_group_name_H-M   'P 1'
#
loop_
_entity.id
_entity.type
_entity.pdbx_description
1 polymer ?
#
loop_
_entity_poly.entity_id
_entity_poly.type
_entity_poly.pdbx_seq_one_letter_code
_entity_poly.pdbx_strand_id
1 'polypeptide(L)'
;MTIHGADIQQLRDLSGKFKTEAGNLSTLISHLQTATTSSDAYWKGPAADRFRNEWSQLKPTFDKFVQTLHDAQNSAKTNADNVEAATR
;
A
#
# COMPACT_ATOMS: atom_id res chain seq x y z
N MET A 1 14.23 29.75 1.17
CA MET A 1 13.39 28.69 0.62
C MET A 1 12.08 29.35 0.21
N THR A 2 11.93 29.69 -1.06
CA THR A 2 10.75 30.41 -1.56
C THR A 2 9.65 29.38 -1.78
N ILE A 3 8.69 29.33 -0.87
CA ILE A 3 7.50 28.48 -1.00
C ILE A 3 6.60 29.14 -2.05
N HIS A 4 6.71 28.68 -3.29
CA HIS A 4 5.70 28.91 -4.31
C HIS A 4 4.75 27.71 -4.30
N GLY A 5 3.70 27.77 -3.48
CA GLY A 5 2.62 26.76 -3.45
C GLY A 5 2.91 25.43 -2.75
N ALA A 6 4.13 24.88 -2.84
CA ALA A 6 4.59 23.71 -2.08
C ALA A 6 6.13 23.58 -2.12
N ASP A 7 6.71 22.84 -1.17
CA ASP A 7 8.11 22.40 -1.24
C ASP A 7 8.20 21.15 -2.11
N ILE A 8 8.78 21.30 -3.32
CA ILE A 8 8.91 20.23 -4.32
C ILE A 8 9.66 19.02 -3.73
N GLN A 9 10.76 19.25 -3.00
CA GLN A 9 11.55 18.15 -2.45
C GLN A 9 10.74 17.37 -1.42
N GLN A 10 10.01 18.07 -0.53
CA GLN A 10 9.15 17.41 0.45
C GLN A 10 8.01 16.61 -0.21
N LEU A 11 7.45 17.08 -1.33
CA LEU A 11 6.44 16.32 -2.08
C LEU A 11 7.03 15.05 -2.74
N ARG A 12 8.27 15.12 -3.24
CA ARG A 12 8.98 13.93 -3.75
C ARG A 12 9.26 12.93 -2.63
N ASP A 13 9.72 13.41 -1.48
CA ASP A 13 9.98 12.58 -0.31
C ASP A 13 8.69 11.91 0.20
N LEU A 14 7.59 12.66 0.24
CA LEU A 14 6.27 12.14 0.58
C LEU A 14 5.84 11.02 -0.39
N SER A 15 5.96 11.25 -1.70
CA SER A 15 5.67 10.24 -2.72
C SER A 15 6.51 8.98 -2.51
N GLY A 16 7.82 9.14 -2.26
CA GLY A 16 8.74 8.03 -1.98
C GLY A 16 8.32 7.22 -0.74
N LYS A 17 7.85 7.89 0.31
CA LYS A 17 7.34 7.23 1.52
C LYS A 17 6.11 6.39 1.24
N PHE A 18 5.10 6.95 0.56
CA PHE A 18 3.90 6.18 0.18
C PHE A 18 4.22 4.96 -0.68
N LYS A 19 5.14 5.10 -1.64
CA LYS A 19 5.63 3.98 -2.47
C LYS A 19 6.23 2.87 -1.62
N THR A 20 7.09 3.24 -0.68
CA THR A 20 7.81 2.27 0.18
C THR A 20 6.82 1.51 1.07
N GLU A 21 5.91 2.23 1.73
CA GLU A 21 4.95 1.59 2.63
C GLU A 21 3.90 0.76 1.90
N ALA A 22 3.51 1.14 0.68
CA ALA A 22 2.67 0.29 -0.18
C ALA A 22 3.35 -1.06 -0.50
N GLY A 23 4.65 -1.05 -0.81
CA GLY A 23 5.44 -2.25 -1.04
C GLY A 23 5.59 -3.13 0.21
N ASN A 24 5.85 -2.50 1.36
CA ASN A 24 5.91 -3.19 2.65
C ASN A 24 4.59 -3.89 2.99
N LEU A 25 3.47 -3.19 2.81
CA LEU A 25 2.14 -3.74 3.05
C LEU A 25 1.81 -4.88 2.08
N SER A 26 2.13 -4.73 0.79
CA SER A 26 1.96 -5.80 -0.20
C SER A 26 2.74 -7.07 0.16
N THR A 27 3.98 -6.90 0.63
CA THR A 27 4.84 -8.00 1.10
C THR A 27 4.23 -8.69 2.33
N LEU A 28 3.78 -7.91 3.32
CA LEU A 28 3.11 -8.43 4.51
C LEU A 28 1.87 -9.25 4.17
N ILE A 29 0.98 -8.73 3.31
CA ILE A 29 -0.23 -9.44 2.88
C ILE A 29 0.14 -10.77 2.21
N SER A 30 1.19 -10.79 1.40
CA SER A 30 1.66 -11.98 0.69
C SER A 30 2.21 -13.04 1.66
N HIS A 31 2.98 -12.63 2.68
CA HIS A 31 3.46 -13.54 3.73
C HIS A 31 2.30 -14.15 4.52
N LEU A 32 1.32 -13.33 4.92
CA LEU A 32 0.14 -13.79 5.65
C LEU A 32 -0.73 -14.72 4.81
N GLN A 33 -0.86 -14.46 3.50
CA GLN A 33 -1.55 -15.35 2.57
C GLN A 33 -0.86 -16.71 2.51
N THR A 34 0.46 -16.75 2.32
CA THR A 34 1.23 -18.00 2.29
C THR A 34 1.09 -18.78 3.59
N ALA A 35 1.21 -18.09 4.74
CA ALA A 35 1.02 -18.71 6.06
C ALA A 35 -0.39 -19.31 6.20
N THR A 36 -1.42 -18.55 5.82
CA THR A 36 -2.83 -18.98 5.86
C THR A 36 -3.09 -20.19 4.96
N THR A 37 -2.53 -20.21 3.74
CA THR A 37 -2.67 -21.36 2.84
C THR A 37 -1.91 -22.57 3.39
N SER A 38 -0.70 -22.39 3.89
CA SER A 38 0.13 -23.47 4.45
C SER A 38 -0.46 -24.08 5.74
N SER A 39 -1.35 -23.35 6.42
CA SER A 39 -1.97 -23.83 7.67
C SER A 39 -2.77 -25.12 7.47
N ASP A 40 -3.21 -25.39 6.25
CA ASP A 40 -3.91 -26.62 5.91
C ASP A 40 -3.10 -27.87 6.29
N ALA A 41 -1.76 -27.84 6.30
CA ALA A 41 -0.94 -28.99 6.65
C ALA A 41 -1.03 -29.40 8.14
N TYR A 42 -1.39 -28.49 9.04
CA TYR A 42 -1.32 -28.70 10.49
C TYR A 42 -2.58 -28.27 11.25
N TRP A 43 -3.54 -27.59 10.60
CA TRP A 43 -4.77 -27.13 11.22
C TRP A 43 -5.99 -27.41 10.33
N LYS A 44 -6.76 -28.42 10.74
CA LYS A 44 -7.93 -28.95 10.03
C LYS A 44 -9.22 -28.72 10.80
N GLY A 45 -10.34 -28.89 10.10
CA GLY A 45 -11.68 -28.89 10.67
C GLY A 45 -12.41 -27.55 10.55
N PRO A 46 -13.69 -27.50 11.00
CA PRO A 46 -14.61 -26.41 10.66
C PRO A 46 -14.14 -25.01 11.07
N ALA A 47 -13.46 -24.90 12.23
CA ALA A 47 -12.92 -23.63 12.70
C ALA A 47 -11.77 -23.11 11.81
N ALA A 48 -10.93 -24.03 11.34
CA ALA A 48 -9.83 -23.72 10.43
C ALA A 48 -10.38 -23.24 9.08
N ASP A 49 -11.39 -23.93 8.54
CA ASP A 49 -12.02 -23.56 7.26
C ASP A 49 -12.72 -22.21 7.35
N ARG A 50 -13.39 -21.94 8.47
CA ARG A 50 -13.98 -20.63 8.76
C ARG A 50 -12.94 -19.53 8.74
N PHE A 51 -11.81 -19.70 9.44
CA PHE A 51 -10.71 -18.72 9.45
C PHE A 51 -10.19 -18.43 8.04
N ARG A 52 -9.93 -19.47 7.23
CA ARG A 52 -9.46 -19.30 5.84
C ARG A 52 -10.48 -18.57 4.96
N ASN A 53 -11.77 -18.81 5.16
CA ASN A 53 -12.84 -18.11 4.47
C ASN A 53 -12.92 -16.64 4.89
N GLU A 54 -12.86 -16.35 6.21
CA GLU A 54 -12.84 -14.96 6.70
C GLU A 54 -11.62 -14.21 6.17
N TRP A 55 -10.45 -14.84 6.12
CA TRP A 55 -9.25 -14.26 5.51
C TRP A 55 -9.43 -13.99 4.01
N SER A 56 -9.99 -14.92 3.23
CA SER A 56 -10.19 -14.72 1.79
C SER A 56 -11.16 -13.57 1.49
N GLN A 57 -12.12 -13.32 2.37
CA GLN A 57 -13.03 -12.17 2.30
C GLN A 57 -12.36 -10.86 2.71
N LEU A 58 -11.44 -10.89 3.68
CA LEU A 58 -10.76 -9.71 4.19
C LEU A 58 -9.62 -9.25 3.27
N LYS A 59 -8.83 -10.17 2.71
CA LYS A 59 -7.63 -9.87 1.90
C LYS A 59 -7.86 -8.82 0.81
N PRO A 60 -8.95 -8.85 0.01
CA PRO A 60 -9.22 -7.83 -1.00
C PRO A 60 -9.28 -6.40 -0.45
N THR A 61 -9.64 -6.21 0.82
CA THR A 61 -9.62 -4.90 1.48
C THR A 61 -8.21 -4.36 1.63
N PHE A 62 -7.25 -5.23 1.99
CA PHE A 62 -5.84 -4.84 2.07
C PHE A 62 -5.24 -4.57 0.68
N ASP A 63 -5.62 -5.36 -0.33
CA ASP A 63 -5.20 -5.10 -1.71
C ASP A 63 -5.69 -3.72 -2.19
N LYS A 64 -6.95 -3.36 -1.89
CA LYS A 64 -7.48 -2.02 -2.15
C LYS A 64 -6.72 -0.93 -1.38
N PHE A 65 -6.31 -1.21 -0.15
CA PHE A 65 -5.55 -0.24 0.63
C PHE A 65 -4.16 0.00 0.02
N VAL A 66 -3.47 -1.04 -0.45
CA VAL A 66 -2.23 -0.90 -1.23
C VAL A 66 -2.44 -0.02 -2.47
N GLN A 67 -3.54 -0.25 -3.21
CA GLN A 67 -3.88 0.61 -4.35
C GLN A 67 -4.07 2.07 -3.94
N THR A 68 -4.77 2.33 -2.85
CA THR A 68 -4.99 3.70 -2.33
C THR A 68 -3.67 4.38 -1.95
N LEU A 69 -2.70 3.64 -1.42
CA LEU A 69 -1.36 4.16 -1.14
C LEU A 69 -0.59 4.50 -2.43
N HIS A 70 -0.74 3.70 -3.49
CA HIS A 70 -0.17 4.05 -4.80
C HIS A 70 -0.85 5.26 -5.43
N ASP A 71 -2.16 5.41 -5.28
CA ASP A 71 -2.88 6.59 -5.76
C ASP A 71 -2.40 7.86 -5.03
N ALA A 72 -2.20 7.79 -3.71
CA ALA A 72 -1.63 8.86 -2.92
C ALA A 72 -0.17 9.19 -3.31
N GLN A 73 0.66 8.16 -3.53
CA GLN A 73 2.02 8.30 -4.08
C GLN A 73 1.99 9.10 -5.39
N ASN A 74 1.11 8.72 -6.33
CA ASN A 74 1.00 9.34 -7.64
C ASN A 74 0.50 10.79 -7.52
N SER A 75 -0.48 11.05 -6.66
CA SER A 75 -0.98 12.40 -6.40
C SER A 75 0.14 13.34 -5.88
N ALA A 76 0.93 12.90 -4.91
CA ALA A 76 2.07 13.68 -4.39
C ALA A 76 3.12 13.95 -5.49
N LYS A 77 3.42 12.93 -6.32
CA LYS A 77 4.36 13.06 -7.45
C LYS A 77 3.86 14.09 -8.47
N THR A 78 2.61 13.97 -8.91
CA THR A 78 2.00 14.87 -9.90
C THR A 78 1.94 16.31 -9.40
N ASN A 79 1.63 16.52 -8.12
CA ASN A 79 1.67 17.86 -7.54
C ASN A 79 3.09 18.47 -7.58
N ALA A 80 4.12 17.67 -7.30
CA ALA A 80 5.51 18.12 -7.43
C ALA A 80 5.87 18.48 -8.88
N ASP A 81 5.45 17.66 -9.85
CA ASP A 81 5.65 17.92 -11.29
C ASP A 81 4.97 19.24 -11.72
N ASN A 82 3.73 19.47 -11.26
CA ASN A 82 2.98 20.68 -11.59
C ASN A 82 3.60 21.94 -10.99
N VAL A 83 4.06 21.89 -9.73
CA VAL A 83 4.72 23.03 -9.08
C VAL A 83 6.05 23.35 -9.77
N GLU A 84 6.84 22.32 -10.14
CA GLU A 84 8.08 22.51 -10.89
C GLU A 84 7.84 23.15 -12.27
N ALA A 85 6.80 22.72 -12.98
CA ALA A 85 6.45 23.28 -14.28
C ALA A 85 5.94 24.73 -14.20
N ALA A 86 5.22 25.09 -13.14
CA ALA A 86 4.68 26.44 -12.94
C ALA A 86 5.72 27.45 -12.43
N THR A 87 6.86 26.99 -11.92
CA THR A 87 7.93 27.84 -11.35
C THR A 87 9.15 27.98 -12.26
N ARG A 88 9.16 27.30 -13.41
CA ARG A 88 10.11 27.51 -14.51
C ARG A 88 9.58 28.54 -15.49
#